data_AF-T0LWS0-F1
#
_entry.id   AF-T0LWS0-F1
#
_cell.length_a   1.000
_cell.length_b   1.000
_cell.length_c   1.000
_cell.angle_alpha   90.00
_cell.angle_beta   90.00
_cell.angle_gamma   90.00
#
_symmetry.space_group_name_H-M   'P 1'
#
loop_
_entity.id
_entity.type
_entity.pdbx_description
1 polymer ?
#
loop_
_entity_poly.entity_id
_entity_poly.type
_entity_poly.pdbx_seq_one_letter_code
_entity_poly.pdbx_strand_id
1 'polypeptide(L)'
;YDRISDFSRTVAIVPMSAKAGIGISEILMVIAGLAQRYLEENIKFQQTKGRGTIIELMKEESIGTILDTVLYQGVFHKGDTVALNTRTGPAVTKIKAMLVNSKGKSKKLVEKNTVESAAGVRLLIADRLDVVSGSPVIAVDGDPGDAFREILEESQVNITLSEHGVTVKADALGSLEAIAYELKERSISIRSAQVGDINKRDITDVATLNDPMDRIIIGFNVQFLSEAQEAAASSDVGVKVGDVIYSLIQDTEDWLSKRRMQLDEGRKQRMPMPAKISILPQYIFRAAKPVIVGVKIHSGRIKVGDSLIKADGRFAGTVRSIREGENSKQFADAPAEVAVSIDGVTLNRQIFPEEPLYVDIPESVVKELRNNPLDKDTMSTLDEIIQIKRKENIFWGTRT
;
A
#
# COMPACT_ATOMS: atom_id res chain seq x y z
N TYR A 1 27.22 -4.04 -30.36
CA TYR A 1 28.26 -3.30 -29.60
C TYR A 1 29.32 -2.75 -30.56
N ASP A 2 29.81 -3.58 -31.47
CA ASP A 2 30.53 -3.31 -32.72
C ASP A 2 29.99 -2.18 -33.63
N ARG A 3 28.70 -1.84 -33.53
CA ARG A 3 28.05 -0.78 -34.33
C ARG A 3 27.80 0.53 -33.57
N ILE A 4 28.27 0.63 -32.33
CA ILE A 4 28.02 1.80 -31.48
C ILE A 4 29.10 2.83 -31.74
N SER A 5 28.70 4.02 -32.21
CA SER A 5 29.59 5.16 -32.39
C SER A 5 29.74 6.00 -31.10
N ASP A 6 28.69 6.02 -30.27
CA ASP A 6 28.67 6.75 -29.00
C ASP A 6 28.06 5.91 -27.88
N PHE A 7 28.92 5.44 -26.98
CA PHE A 7 28.54 4.61 -25.84
C PHE A 7 27.83 5.38 -24.71
N SER A 8 27.80 6.73 -24.76
CA SER A 8 27.08 7.53 -23.76
C SER A 8 25.56 7.57 -24.00
N ARG A 9 25.11 7.22 -25.20
CA ARG A 9 23.70 7.34 -25.61
C ARG A 9 23.06 6.01 -26.00
N THR A 10 23.84 4.93 -26.07
CA THR A 10 23.37 3.66 -26.63
C THR A 10 23.84 2.51 -25.77
N VAL A 11 22.89 1.67 -25.35
CA VAL A 11 23.16 0.46 -24.57
C VAL A 11 23.90 -0.56 -25.44
N ALA A 12 25.02 -1.06 -24.94
CA ALA A 12 25.81 -2.07 -25.62
C ALA A 12 25.19 -3.46 -25.44
N ILE A 13 24.68 -4.04 -26.53
CA ILE A 13 24.25 -5.44 -26.57
C ILE A 13 25.42 -6.28 -27.10
N VAL A 14 25.89 -7.23 -26.29
CA VAL A 14 26.95 -8.21 -26.63
C VAL A 14 26.32 -9.61 -26.68
N PRO A 15 26.19 -10.24 -27.85
CA PRO A 15 25.73 -11.62 -27.95
C PRO A 15 26.74 -12.56 -27.28
N MET A 16 26.28 -13.38 -26.35
CA MET A 16 27.15 -14.31 -25.63
C MET A 16 26.46 -15.64 -25.31
N SER A 17 27.27 -16.67 -25.08
CA SER A 17 26.85 -17.94 -24.50
C SER A 17 27.82 -18.33 -23.40
N ALA A 18 27.41 -18.15 -22.15
CA ALA A 18 28.23 -18.53 -20.99
C ALA A 18 28.59 -20.01 -20.99
N LYS A 19 27.66 -20.87 -21.44
CA LYS A 19 27.86 -22.33 -21.53
C LYS A 19 28.89 -22.70 -22.60
N ALA A 20 28.85 -22.04 -23.75
CA ALA A 20 29.76 -22.31 -24.86
C ALA A 20 31.06 -21.50 -24.80
N GLY A 21 31.17 -20.52 -23.88
CA GLY A 21 32.32 -19.61 -23.79
C GLY A 21 32.37 -18.53 -24.86
N ILE A 22 31.32 -18.37 -25.66
CA ILE A 22 31.27 -17.42 -26.79
C ILE A 22 30.92 -16.02 -26.26
N GLY A 23 31.63 -14.99 -26.70
CA GLY A 23 31.33 -13.59 -26.35
C GLY A 23 31.84 -13.14 -24.97
N ILE A 24 32.49 -14.02 -24.20
CA ILE A 24 33.01 -13.69 -22.86
C ILE A 24 34.12 -12.64 -22.93
N SER A 25 35.04 -12.78 -23.88
CA SER A 25 36.11 -11.80 -24.11
C SER A 25 35.55 -10.42 -24.45
N GLU A 26 34.52 -10.38 -25.29
CA GLU A 26 33.92 -9.17 -25.81
C GLU A 26 33.14 -8.43 -24.72
N ILE A 27 32.37 -9.14 -23.89
CA ILE A 27 31.68 -8.50 -22.78
C ILE A 27 32.67 -7.97 -21.74
N LEU A 28 33.75 -8.71 -21.43
CA LEU A 28 34.80 -8.24 -20.52
C LEU A 28 35.52 -7.01 -21.07
N MET A 29 35.83 -6.99 -22.37
CA MET A 29 36.43 -5.84 -23.04
C MET A 29 35.51 -4.61 -22.99
N VAL A 30 34.22 -4.79 -23.29
CA VAL A 30 33.24 -3.69 -23.24
C VAL A 30 33.12 -3.14 -21.81
N ILE A 31 33.00 -4.01 -20.80
CA ILE A 31 32.95 -3.60 -19.39
C ILE A 31 34.21 -2.82 -18.99
N ALA A 32 35.40 -3.35 -19.30
CA ALA A 32 36.66 -2.70 -18.96
C ALA A 32 36.79 -1.33 -19.65
N GLY A 33 36.44 -1.23 -20.94
CA GLY A 33 36.49 0.01 -21.69
C GLY A 33 35.52 1.07 -21.17
N LEU A 34 34.30 0.67 -20.79
CA LEU A 34 33.32 1.59 -20.20
C LEU A 34 33.77 2.06 -18.81
N ALA A 35 34.25 1.16 -17.96
CA ALA A 35 34.75 1.49 -16.63
C ALA A 35 35.93 2.47 -16.71
N GLN A 36 36.93 2.17 -17.55
CA GLN A 36 38.08 3.05 -17.74
C GLN A 36 37.69 4.42 -18.29
N ARG A 37 36.74 4.49 -19.22
CA ARG A 37 36.36 5.75 -19.88
C ARG A 37 35.48 6.66 -19.01
N TYR A 38 34.58 6.08 -18.23
CA TYR A 38 33.51 6.84 -17.57
C TYR A 38 33.59 6.82 -16.03
N LEU A 39 34.34 5.91 -15.43
CA LEU A 39 34.36 5.70 -13.98
C LEU A 39 35.74 5.88 -13.36
N GLU A 40 36.73 6.42 -14.08
CA GLU A 40 38.12 6.56 -13.62
C GLU A 40 38.23 7.25 -12.25
N GLU A 41 37.52 8.36 -12.06
CA GLU A 41 37.48 9.08 -10.78
C GLU A 41 36.75 8.29 -9.68
N ASN A 42 35.71 7.52 -10.03
CA ASN A 42 34.92 6.73 -9.08
C ASN A 42 35.66 5.47 -8.58
N ILE A 43 36.56 4.89 -9.38
CA ILE A 43 37.28 3.65 -9.06
C ILE A 43 38.69 3.89 -8.50
N LYS A 44 39.07 5.16 -8.31
CA LYS A 44 40.39 5.55 -7.81
C LYS A 44 40.57 5.09 -6.36
N PHE A 45 41.53 4.20 -6.12
CA PHE A 45 41.86 3.77 -4.76
C PHE A 45 42.43 4.92 -3.93
N GLN A 46 41.91 5.07 -2.71
CA GLN A 46 42.44 5.98 -1.70
C GLN A 46 42.90 5.15 -0.51
N GLN A 47 44.15 5.36 -0.10
CA GLN A 47 44.73 4.65 1.05
C GLN A 47 44.20 5.25 2.36
N THR A 48 42.93 4.96 2.65
CA THR A 48 42.17 5.43 3.80
C THR A 48 41.69 4.24 4.64
N LYS A 49 40.92 4.53 5.69
CA LYS A 49 40.26 3.49 6.50
C LYS A 49 39.22 2.74 5.67
N GLY A 50 39.09 1.45 5.96
CA GLY A 50 38.20 0.55 5.24
C GLY A 50 36.75 1.02 5.23
N ARG A 51 36.16 1.06 4.04
CA ARG A 51 34.74 1.26 3.78
C ARG A 51 34.20 0.12 2.94
N GLY A 52 33.12 -0.48 3.40
CA GLY A 52 32.46 -1.55 2.69
C GLY A 52 30.95 -1.54 2.85
N THR A 53 30.27 -2.30 2.02
CA THR A 53 28.82 -2.52 2.11
C THR A 53 28.58 -3.96 2.52
N ILE A 54 27.70 -4.15 3.49
CA ILE A 54 27.32 -5.49 3.98
C ILE A 54 26.30 -6.08 3.00
N ILE A 55 26.62 -7.22 2.41
CA ILE A 55 25.78 -7.89 1.41
C ILE A 55 24.92 -8.97 2.08
N GLU A 56 25.53 -9.79 2.93
CA GLU A 56 24.84 -10.87 3.63
C GLU A 56 25.22 -10.92 5.11
N LEU A 57 24.29 -11.46 5.90
CA LEU A 57 24.40 -11.60 7.34
C LEU A 57 24.16 -13.05 7.71
N MET A 58 25.05 -13.63 8.50
CA MET A 58 24.84 -14.93 9.14
C MET A 58 25.01 -14.79 10.64
N LYS A 59 24.01 -15.26 11.40
CA LYS A 59 24.08 -15.32 12.86
C LYS A 59 24.37 -16.76 13.25
N GLU A 60 25.52 -16.98 13.88
CA GLU A 60 25.86 -18.29 14.46
C GLU A 60 25.92 -18.20 15.98
N GLU A 61 25.25 -19.14 16.66
CA GLU A 61 25.12 -19.15 18.12
C GLU A 61 26.45 -19.21 18.87
N SER A 62 27.47 -19.85 18.28
CA SER A 62 28.79 -20.05 18.90
C SER A 62 29.83 -19.01 18.48
N ILE A 63 29.74 -18.47 17.26
CA ILE A 63 30.79 -17.64 16.64
C ILE A 63 30.47 -16.15 16.75
N GLY A 64 29.19 -15.76 16.69
CA GLY A 64 28.73 -14.37 16.68
C GLY A 64 28.05 -13.99 15.36
N THR A 65 28.01 -12.70 15.05
CA THR A 65 27.48 -12.21 13.77
C THR A 65 28.62 -12.18 12.73
N ILE A 66 28.37 -12.78 11.58
CA ILE A 66 29.26 -12.83 10.42
C ILE A 66 28.66 -11.91 9.34
N LEU A 67 29.51 -11.05 8.77
CA LEU A 67 29.15 -10.09 7.74
C LEU A 67 29.91 -10.44 6.47
N ASP A 68 29.22 -10.75 5.38
CA ASP A 68 29.84 -10.82 4.06
C ASP A 68 29.79 -9.43 3.43
N THR A 69 30.97 -8.82 3.30
CA THR A 69 31.12 -7.40 2.98
C THR A 69 31.89 -7.24 1.68
N VAL A 70 31.47 -6.30 0.84
CA VAL A 70 32.26 -5.80 -0.29
C VAL A 70 32.97 -4.54 0.15
N LEU A 71 34.29 -4.63 0.31
CA LEU A 71 35.18 -3.51 0.62
C LEU A 71 35.46 -2.73 -0.67
N TYR A 72 34.99 -1.49 -0.75
CA TYR A 72 35.10 -0.65 -1.95
C TYR A 72 36.13 0.48 -1.81
N GLN A 73 36.53 0.86 -0.59
CA GLN A 73 37.59 1.86 -0.35
C GLN A 73 38.44 1.54 0.86
N GLY A 74 39.70 1.98 0.83
CA GLY A 74 40.61 1.87 1.96
C GLY A 74 40.99 0.44 2.33
N VAL A 75 41.38 0.27 3.59
CA VAL A 75 41.97 -0.97 4.14
C VAL A 75 41.36 -1.30 5.50
N PHE A 76 40.96 -2.56 5.69
CA PHE A 76 40.60 -3.10 7.00
C PHE A 76 41.76 -3.90 7.61
N HIS A 77 41.90 -3.79 8.93
CA HIS A 77 42.81 -4.58 9.74
C HIS A 77 42.04 -5.39 10.79
N LYS A 78 42.60 -6.55 11.14
CA LYS A 78 42.10 -7.34 12.27
C LYS A 78 42.26 -6.53 13.56
N GLY A 79 41.19 -6.44 14.35
CA GLY A 79 41.14 -5.64 15.57
C GLY A 79 40.63 -4.21 15.38
N ASP A 80 40.41 -3.76 14.14
CA ASP A 80 39.80 -2.45 13.88
C ASP A 80 38.43 -2.35 14.57
N THR A 81 38.17 -1.16 15.11
CA THR A 81 36.81 -0.77 15.50
C THR A 81 36.07 -0.34 14.25
N VAL A 82 34.86 -0.86 14.05
CA VAL A 82 34.01 -0.52 12.91
C VAL A 82 32.67 0.00 13.39
N ALA A 83 32.18 1.03 12.72
CA ALA A 83 30.81 1.51 12.82
C ALA A 83 29.96 0.83 11.74
N LEU A 84 28.72 0.47 12.11
CA LEU A 84 27.73 -0.14 11.23
C LEU A 84 26.31 0.22 11.68
N ASN A 85 25.31 -0.03 10.83
CA ASN A 85 23.91 0.19 11.22
C ASN A 85 23.26 -1.08 11.79
N THR A 86 22.47 -0.92 12.83
CA THR A 86 21.63 -1.98 13.42
C THR A 86 20.16 -1.60 13.35
N ARG A 87 19.25 -2.55 13.61
CA ARG A 87 17.81 -2.24 13.69
C ARG A 87 17.46 -1.16 14.74
N THR A 88 18.30 -0.96 15.75
CA THR A 88 18.12 0.05 16.80
C THR A 88 18.93 1.34 16.58
N GLY A 89 19.60 1.48 15.43
CA GLY A 89 20.47 2.59 15.10
C GLY A 89 21.95 2.20 14.97
N PRO A 90 22.83 3.17 14.67
CA PRO A 90 24.24 2.90 14.43
C PRO A 90 24.96 2.48 15.71
N ALA A 91 25.89 1.54 15.57
CA ALA A 91 26.66 0.96 16.67
C ALA A 91 28.11 0.73 16.25
N VAL A 92 28.99 0.57 17.24
CA VAL A 92 30.39 0.18 17.03
C VAL A 92 30.64 -1.24 17.51
N THR A 93 31.54 -1.95 16.83
CA THR A 93 32.04 -3.27 17.24
C THR A 93 33.49 -3.43 16.77
N LYS A 94 34.12 -4.57 17.07
CA LYS A 94 35.49 -4.89 16.63
C LYS A 94 35.54 -6.05 15.65
N ILE A 95 36.43 -5.96 14.67
CA ILE A 95 36.75 -7.06 13.77
C ILE A 95 37.59 -8.10 14.53
N LYS A 96 37.02 -9.28 14.81
CA LYS A 96 37.73 -10.44 15.39
C LYS A 96 38.57 -11.18 14.36
N ALA A 97 38.05 -11.35 13.15
CA ALA A 97 38.74 -12.03 12.07
C ALA A 97 38.23 -11.55 10.72
N MET A 98 39.08 -11.64 9.70
CA MET A 98 38.73 -11.36 8.32
C MET A 98 39.12 -12.55 7.46
N LEU A 99 38.17 -13.06 6.69
CA LEU A 99 38.33 -14.22 5.84
C LEU A 99 38.14 -13.79 4.39
N VAL A 100 39.08 -14.19 3.53
CA VAL A 100 39.01 -13.94 2.07
C VAL A 100 39.16 -15.24 1.31
N ASN A 101 38.65 -15.27 0.08
CA ASN A 101 38.86 -16.42 -0.80
C ASN A 101 40.35 -16.63 -1.09
N SER A 102 40.80 -17.89 -1.00
CA SER A 102 42.16 -18.26 -1.40
C SER A 102 42.40 -17.96 -2.88
N LYS A 103 43.59 -17.46 -3.23
CA LYS A 103 43.98 -17.31 -4.64
C LYS A 103 44.07 -18.69 -5.30
N GLY A 104 43.32 -18.93 -6.37
CA GLY A 104 43.36 -20.18 -7.17
C GLY A 104 42.02 -20.91 -7.26
N LYS A 105 42.02 -22.18 -7.69
CA LYS A 105 40.79 -22.99 -7.86
C LYS A 105 40.14 -23.45 -6.56
N SER A 106 40.78 -23.22 -5.41
CA SER A 106 40.28 -23.61 -4.10
C SER A 106 39.24 -22.61 -3.59
N LYS A 107 38.06 -23.10 -3.19
CA LYS A 107 37.02 -22.29 -2.54
C LYS A 107 37.21 -22.12 -1.03
N LYS A 108 38.41 -22.42 -0.50
CA LYS A 108 38.69 -22.26 0.94
C LYS A 108 38.85 -20.78 1.30
N LEU A 109 38.26 -20.41 2.43
CA LEU A 109 38.50 -19.12 3.07
C LEU A 109 39.82 -19.16 3.84
N VAL A 110 40.59 -18.08 3.76
CA VAL A 110 41.87 -17.90 4.45
C VAL A 110 41.79 -16.64 5.29
N GLU A 111 42.21 -16.74 6.55
CA GLU A 111 42.27 -15.59 7.44
C GLU A 111 43.40 -14.64 7.04
N LYS A 112 43.11 -13.34 7.06
CA LYS A 112 44.09 -12.28 6.84
C LYS A 112 44.02 -11.23 7.93
N ASN A 113 45.19 -10.69 8.28
CA ASN A 113 45.29 -9.57 9.21
C ASN A 113 45.00 -8.22 8.55
N THR A 114 45.17 -8.12 7.23
CA THR A 114 44.94 -6.89 6.44
C THR A 114 44.25 -7.24 5.13
N VAL A 115 43.23 -6.47 4.76
CA VAL A 115 42.50 -6.60 3.49
C VAL A 115 42.33 -5.21 2.87
N GLU A 116 42.83 -5.04 1.64
CA GLU A 116 42.72 -3.80 0.86
C GLU A 116 41.56 -3.91 -0.14
N SER A 117 40.90 -2.78 -0.44
CA SER A 117 39.91 -2.71 -1.53
C SER A 117 40.56 -2.88 -2.91
N ALA A 118 39.84 -3.38 -3.93
CA ALA A 118 38.48 -3.91 -3.89
C ALA A 118 38.49 -5.40 -3.49
N ALA A 119 37.69 -5.79 -2.49
CA ALA A 119 37.67 -7.18 -2.01
C ALA A 119 36.31 -7.60 -1.45
N GLY A 120 35.91 -8.84 -1.73
CA GLY A 120 34.91 -9.53 -0.92
C GLY A 120 35.57 -10.09 0.33
N VAL A 121 35.11 -9.69 1.50
CA VAL A 121 35.66 -10.08 2.79
C VAL A 121 34.55 -10.51 3.72
N ARG A 122 34.73 -11.67 4.35
CA ARG A 122 33.87 -12.13 5.44
C ARG A 122 34.44 -11.63 6.76
N LEU A 123 33.72 -10.73 7.41
CA LEU A 123 34.08 -10.13 8.70
C LEU A 123 33.38 -10.89 9.82
N LEU A 124 34.15 -11.33 10.81
CA LEU A 124 33.61 -11.79 12.07
C LEU A 124 33.68 -10.64 13.08
N ILE A 125 32.54 -10.19 13.60
CA ILE A 125 32.50 -9.09 14.57
C ILE A 125 32.43 -9.59 16.02
N ALA A 126 32.82 -8.72 16.95
CA ALA A 126 32.92 -9.08 18.35
C ALA A 126 31.56 -9.31 19.00
N ASP A 127 30.63 -8.41 18.70
CA ASP A 127 29.33 -8.31 19.33
C ASP A 127 28.24 -8.97 18.49
N ARG A 128 27.17 -9.42 19.14
CA ARG A 128 26.00 -10.02 18.48
C ARG A 128 25.02 -8.93 18.10
N LEU A 129 25.42 -8.10 17.13
CA LEU A 129 24.60 -6.99 16.67
C LEU A 129 23.56 -7.45 15.65
N ASP A 130 22.37 -6.83 15.71
CA ASP A 130 21.30 -7.02 14.74
C ASP A 130 21.47 -6.06 13.57
N VAL A 131 22.51 -6.34 12.79
CA VAL A 131 22.98 -5.51 11.67
C VAL A 131 21.95 -5.46 10.55
N VAL A 132 21.87 -4.33 9.85
CA VAL A 132 21.01 -4.17 8.66
C VAL A 132 21.80 -4.52 7.40
N SER A 133 21.28 -5.45 6.59
CA SER A 133 21.90 -5.78 5.29
C SER A 133 21.74 -4.63 4.30
N GLY A 134 22.76 -4.40 3.48
CA GLY A 134 22.91 -3.23 2.62
C GLY A 134 23.53 -2.01 3.33
N SER A 135 23.68 -2.04 4.66
CA SER A 135 24.26 -0.92 5.39
C SER A 135 25.78 -0.82 5.19
N PRO A 136 26.37 0.38 5.31
CA PRO A 136 27.81 0.56 5.28
C PRO A 136 28.46 0.02 6.55
N VAL A 137 29.71 -0.43 6.40
CA VAL A 137 30.65 -0.71 7.48
C VAL A 137 31.90 0.15 7.28
N ILE A 138 32.22 0.94 8.30
CA ILE A 138 33.28 1.96 8.24
C ILE A 138 34.24 1.74 9.38
N ALA A 139 35.54 1.60 9.10
CA ALA A 139 36.57 1.58 10.13
C ALA A 139 36.72 2.95 10.78
N VAL A 140 36.70 2.98 12.11
CA VAL A 140 36.74 4.21 12.91
C VAL A 140 37.91 4.18 13.90
N ASP A 141 38.54 5.34 14.06
CA ASP A 141 39.54 5.59 15.10
C ASP A 141 39.01 6.68 16.04
N GLY A 142 38.73 6.32 17.29
CA GLY A 142 38.22 7.26 18.29
C GLY A 142 36.70 7.48 18.20
N ASP A 143 36.27 8.74 18.04
CA ASP A 143 34.86 9.12 18.06
C ASP A 143 34.12 8.65 16.79
N PRO A 144 33.07 7.81 16.90
CA PRO A 144 32.33 7.32 15.76
C PRO A 144 31.29 8.30 15.19
N GLY A 145 31.15 9.50 15.75
CA GLY A 145 30.08 10.45 15.39
C GLY A 145 29.96 10.76 13.89
N ASP A 146 31.09 10.95 13.19
CA ASP A 146 31.11 11.19 11.75
C ASP A 146 30.64 9.98 10.96
N ALA A 147 31.16 8.79 11.30
CA ALA A 147 30.78 7.54 10.65
C ALA A 147 29.30 7.21 10.89
N PHE A 148 28.76 7.50 12.07
CA PHE A 148 27.34 7.32 12.34
C PHE A 148 26.45 8.21 11.48
N ARG A 149 26.87 9.46 11.22
CA ARG A 149 26.15 10.33 10.28
C ARG A 149 26.20 9.79 8.86
N GLU A 150 27.39 9.42 8.38
CA GLU A 150 27.59 8.80 7.04
C GLU A 150 26.71 7.55 6.89
N ILE A 151 26.73 6.65 7.86
CA ILE A 151 25.93 5.42 7.86
C ILE A 151 24.42 5.72 7.84
N LEU A 152 23.95 6.69 8.63
CA LEU A 152 22.54 7.04 8.68
C LEU A 152 22.07 7.70 7.39
N GLU A 153 22.90 8.54 6.76
CA GLU A 153 22.61 9.15 5.46
C GLU A 153 22.57 8.11 4.35
N GLU A 154 23.53 7.18 4.30
CA GLU A 154 23.56 6.11 3.29
C GLU A 154 22.53 5.00 3.54
N SER A 155 22.13 4.79 4.80
CA SER A 155 21.05 3.85 5.14
C SER A 155 19.66 4.45 4.95
N GLN A 156 19.53 5.73 4.61
CA GLN A 156 18.24 6.31 4.23
C GLN A 156 17.83 5.76 2.87
N VAL A 157 16.79 4.93 2.90
CA VAL A 157 16.20 4.35 1.71
C VAL A 157 15.62 5.49 0.88
N ASN A 158 16.01 5.60 -0.39
CA ASN A 158 15.61 6.69 -1.27
C ASN A 158 14.19 6.46 -1.84
N ILE A 159 13.21 6.28 -0.95
CA ILE A 159 11.82 5.96 -1.27
C ILE A 159 10.98 7.21 -1.17
N THR A 160 10.25 7.54 -2.24
CA THR A 160 9.25 8.60 -2.22
C THR A 160 8.05 8.15 -1.40
N LEU A 161 7.94 8.68 -0.17
CA LEU A 161 6.80 8.42 0.69
C LEU A 161 5.67 9.42 0.44
N SER A 162 4.44 8.97 0.67
CA SER A 162 3.22 9.77 0.55
C SER A 162 2.35 9.64 1.80
N GLU A 163 1.43 10.59 1.97
CA GLU A 163 0.48 10.55 3.08
C GLU A 163 -0.45 9.33 3.01
N HIS A 164 -0.78 8.85 1.81
CA HIS A 164 -1.62 7.69 1.54
C HIS A 164 -0.82 6.63 0.78
N GLY A 165 -1.16 5.36 0.94
CA GLY A 165 -0.47 4.26 0.29
C GLY A 165 -0.24 3.05 1.17
N VAL A 166 0.43 2.07 0.58
CA VAL A 166 0.73 0.77 1.19
C VAL A 166 1.88 0.87 2.18
N THR A 167 1.91 -0.03 3.17
CA THR A 167 3.06 -0.19 4.08
C THR A 167 3.94 -1.35 3.61
N VAL A 168 5.25 -1.14 3.51
CA VAL A 168 6.21 -2.14 3.02
C VAL A 168 7.19 -2.53 4.11
N LYS A 169 7.43 -3.84 4.24
CA LYS A 169 8.41 -4.47 5.11
C LYS A 169 9.33 -5.37 4.28
N ALA A 170 10.63 -5.32 4.54
CA ALA A 170 11.60 -6.18 3.86
C ALA A 170 12.72 -6.63 4.81
N ASP A 171 13.48 -7.64 4.40
CA ASP A 171 14.61 -8.18 5.15
C ASP A 171 15.87 -7.30 5.07
N ALA A 172 16.06 -6.60 3.95
CA ALA A 172 17.22 -5.79 3.64
C ALA A 172 16.85 -4.46 2.97
N LEU A 173 17.76 -3.48 3.01
CA LEU A 173 17.57 -2.17 2.37
C LEU A 173 17.39 -2.31 0.85
N GLY A 174 18.25 -3.11 0.19
CA GLY A 174 18.17 -3.32 -1.26
C GLY A 174 16.86 -3.98 -1.70
N SER A 175 16.34 -4.93 -0.92
CA SER A 175 15.01 -5.52 -1.15
C SER A 175 13.91 -4.46 -1.08
N LEU A 176 13.99 -3.59 -0.08
CA LEU A 176 13.02 -2.51 0.12
C LEU A 176 13.00 -1.51 -1.04
N GLU A 177 14.19 -1.15 -1.56
CA GLU A 177 14.33 -0.29 -2.74
C GLU A 177 13.75 -0.93 -3.99
N ALA A 178 14.04 -2.21 -4.22
CA ALA A 178 13.54 -2.94 -5.39
C ALA A 178 12.00 -3.01 -5.41
N ILE A 179 11.39 -3.32 -4.26
CA ILE A 179 9.92 -3.33 -4.14
C ILE A 179 9.35 -1.93 -4.32
N ALA A 180 10.00 -0.92 -3.73
CA ALA A 180 9.52 0.45 -3.84
C ALA A 180 9.57 0.97 -5.29
N TYR A 181 10.60 0.61 -6.03
CA TYR A 181 10.72 0.90 -7.46
C TYR A 181 9.59 0.25 -8.26
N GLU A 182 9.36 -1.05 -8.06
CA GLU A 182 8.30 -1.78 -8.77
C GLU A 182 6.89 -1.26 -8.43
N LEU A 183 6.61 -0.95 -7.16
CA LEU A 183 5.34 -0.33 -6.75
C LEU A 183 5.13 1.03 -7.43
N LYS A 184 6.19 1.84 -7.53
CA LYS A 184 6.14 3.15 -8.17
C LYS A 184 5.87 3.06 -9.67
N GLU A 185 6.49 2.11 -10.37
CA GLU A 185 6.21 1.84 -11.80
C GLU A 185 4.72 1.49 -12.03
N ARG A 186 4.08 0.86 -11.03
CA ARG A 186 2.65 0.55 -11.05
C ARG A 186 1.75 1.64 -10.49
N SER A 187 2.28 2.83 -10.21
CA SER A 187 1.56 3.95 -9.60
C SER A 187 0.92 3.60 -8.24
N ILE A 188 1.51 2.68 -7.49
CA ILE A 188 1.10 2.34 -6.13
C ILE A 188 1.96 3.16 -5.16
N SER A 189 1.30 4.08 -4.46
CA SER A 189 1.91 4.95 -3.47
C SER A 189 2.34 4.18 -2.21
N ILE A 190 3.45 4.60 -1.60
CA ILE A 190 4.02 3.98 -0.41
C ILE A 190 3.93 4.97 0.75
N ARG A 191 3.27 4.57 1.83
CA ARG A 191 3.14 5.37 3.04
C ARG A 191 4.34 5.22 3.96
N SER A 192 4.79 3.98 4.11
CA SER A 192 5.83 3.59 5.06
C SER A 192 6.61 2.43 4.49
N ALA A 193 7.93 2.47 4.63
CA ALA A 193 8.84 1.43 4.17
C ALA A 193 9.90 1.20 5.24
N GLN A 194 10.00 -0.02 5.77
CA GLN A 194 10.89 -0.32 6.89
C GLN A 194 11.52 -1.71 6.75
N VAL A 195 12.75 -1.86 7.25
CA VAL A 195 13.39 -3.18 7.36
C VAL A 195 12.93 -3.88 8.62
N GLY A 196 12.54 -5.16 8.51
CA GLY A 196 12.18 -6.01 9.63
C GLY A 196 10.90 -6.80 9.45
N ASP A 197 10.73 -7.79 10.33
CA ASP A 197 9.55 -8.66 10.35
C ASP A 197 8.28 -7.90 10.71
N ILE A 198 7.13 -8.45 10.27
CA ILE A 198 5.83 -7.86 10.54
C ILE A 198 5.40 -8.24 11.97
N ASN A 199 5.26 -7.23 12.82
CA ASN A 199 4.87 -7.39 14.22
C ASN A 199 3.47 -6.80 14.51
N LYS A 200 2.98 -7.00 15.74
CA LYS A 200 1.64 -6.56 16.17
C LYS A 200 1.44 -5.04 16.09
N ARG A 201 2.50 -4.25 16.32
CA ARG A 201 2.44 -2.79 16.23
C ARG A 201 2.19 -2.35 14.79
N ASP A 202 2.85 -2.98 13.82
CA ASP A 202 2.64 -2.69 12.40
C ASP A 202 1.17 -2.88 12.00
N ILE A 203 0.55 -3.98 12.46
CA ILE A 203 -0.89 -4.23 12.22
C ILE A 203 -1.75 -3.14 12.85
N THR A 204 -1.45 -2.78 14.09
CA THR A 204 -2.24 -1.79 14.84
C THR A 204 -2.16 -0.41 14.17
N ASP A 205 -0.96 0.00 13.77
CA ASP A 205 -0.72 1.29 13.11
C ASP A 205 -1.50 1.35 11.78
N VAL A 206 -1.45 0.29 10.98
CA VAL A 206 -2.18 0.20 9.71
C VAL A 206 -3.70 0.08 9.90
N ALA A 207 -4.17 -0.61 10.93
CA ALA A 207 -5.60 -0.74 11.22
C ALA A 207 -6.27 0.60 11.57
N THR A 208 -5.51 1.55 12.13
CA THR A 208 -6.03 2.88 12.50
C THR A 208 -6.15 3.86 11.33
N LEU A 209 -5.68 3.49 10.14
CA LEU A 209 -5.72 4.36 8.96
C LEU A 209 -7.16 4.61 8.49
N ASN A 210 -7.44 5.87 8.10
CA ASN A 210 -8.78 6.29 7.71
C ASN A 210 -9.23 5.69 6.38
N ASP A 211 -8.36 5.67 5.37
CA ASP A 211 -8.68 5.09 4.08
C ASP A 211 -8.53 3.56 4.14
N PRO A 212 -9.60 2.78 3.90
CA PRO A 212 -9.51 1.32 3.87
C PRO A 212 -8.63 0.78 2.73
N MET A 213 -8.21 1.60 1.77
CA MET A 213 -7.23 1.24 0.73
C MET A 213 -5.79 1.25 1.23
N ASP A 214 -5.49 2.06 2.25
CA ASP A 214 -4.16 2.12 2.84
C ASP A 214 -3.92 0.96 3.83
N ARG A 215 -4.98 0.19 4.16
CA ARG A 215 -4.95 -0.88 5.16
C ARG A 215 -4.34 -2.18 4.62
N ILE A 216 -3.14 -2.09 4.06
CA ILE A 216 -2.38 -3.23 3.55
C ILE A 216 -0.90 -3.13 3.93
N ILE A 217 -0.34 -4.27 4.34
CA ILE A 217 1.09 -4.47 4.57
C ILE A 217 1.63 -5.48 3.57
N ILE A 218 2.74 -5.12 2.93
CA ILE A 218 3.48 -5.92 1.96
C ILE A 218 4.80 -6.32 2.62
N GLY A 219 5.05 -7.61 2.77
CA GLY A 219 6.26 -8.18 3.37
C GLY A 219 7.09 -8.98 2.37
N PHE A 220 8.32 -8.57 2.09
CA PHE A 220 9.22 -9.33 1.23
C PHE A 220 10.31 -10.02 2.04
N ASN A 221 10.40 -11.34 1.91
CA ASN A 221 11.35 -12.20 2.61
C ASN A 221 11.39 -11.97 4.14
N VAL A 222 10.24 -11.62 4.73
CA VAL A 222 10.08 -11.33 6.16
C VAL A 222 9.12 -12.31 6.81
N GLN A 223 9.25 -12.49 8.12
CA GLN A 223 8.30 -13.28 8.88
C GLN A 223 7.05 -12.48 9.24
N PHE A 224 5.91 -13.15 9.17
CA PHE A 224 4.66 -12.65 9.74
C PHE A 224 4.47 -13.27 11.11
N LEU A 225 4.85 -12.55 12.17
CA LEU A 225 4.91 -13.08 13.53
C LEU A 225 3.53 -13.48 14.06
N SER A 226 3.45 -14.51 14.90
CA SER A 226 2.18 -15.09 15.37
C SER A 226 1.24 -14.05 16.02
N GLU A 227 1.76 -13.17 16.87
CA GLU A 227 0.96 -12.10 17.50
C GLU A 227 0.40 -11.10 16.47
N ALA A 228 1.12 -10.90 15.36
CA ALA A 228 0.69 -10.05 14.27
C ALA A 228 -0.40 -10.75 13.42
N GLN A 229 -0.29 -12.06 13.21
CA GLN A 229 -1.31 -12.88 12.55
C GLN A 229 -2.65 -12.81 13.31
N GLU A 230 -2.60 -12.98 14.64
CA GLU A 230 -3.78 -12.88 15.51
C GLU A 230 -4.41 -11.47 15.44
N ALA A 231 -3.58 -10.44 15.53
CA ALA A 231 -4.05 -9.05 15.41
C ALA A 231 -4.72 -8.79 14.06
N ALA A 232 -4.11 -9.25 12.96
CA ALA A 232 -4.64 -9.06 11.62
C ALA A 232 -5.95 -9.83 11.39
N ALA A 233 -6.10 -11.03 11.94
CA ALA A 233 -7.33 -11.82 11.84
C ALA A 233 -8.54 -11.11 12.50
N SER A 234 -8.29 -10.27 13.50
CA SER A 234 -9.31 -9.48 14.20
C SER A 234 -9.47 -8.05 13.68
N SER A 235 -8.68 -7.66 12.67
CA SER A 235 -8.61 -6.29 12.14
C SER A 235 -8.94 -6.25 10.64
N ASP A 236 -9.29 -5.07 10.16
CA ASP A 236 -9.54 -4.82 8.74
C ASP A 236 -8.23 -4.46 8.01
N VAL A 237 -7.26 -5.37 8.03
CA VAL A 237 -5.92 -5.17 7.44
C VAL A 237 -5.56 -6.33 6.51
N GLY A 238 -5.19 -6.00 5.28
CA GLY A 238 -4.59 -6.95 4.34
C GLY A 238 -3.11 -7.17 4.64
N VAL A 239 -2.65 -8.41 4.62
CA VAL A 239 -1.22 -8.72 4.71
C VAL A 239 -0.84 -9.65 3.55
N LYS A 240 0.18 -9.25 2.80
CA LYS A 240 0.76 -10.03 1.70
C LYS A 240 2.23 -10.26 1.98
N VAL A 241 2.65 -11.52 2.05
CA VAL A 241 4.04 -11.89 2.29
C VAL A 241 4.51 -12.82 1.19
N GLY A 242 5.71 -12.58 0.66
CA GLY A 242 6.31 -13.41 -0.37
C GLY A 242 7.81 -13.20 -0.48
N ASP A 243 8.46 -14.04 -1.27
CA ASP A 243 9.91 -14.06 -1.55
C ASP A 243 10.23 -13.74 -3.02
N VAL A 244 9.19 -13.56 -3.85
CA VAL A 244 9.31 -13.17 -5.27
C VAL A 244 8.63 -11.82 -5.48
N ILE A 245 9.41 -10.81 -5.89
CA ILE A 245 8.94 -9.43 -6.02
C ILE A 245 7.73 -9.35 -6.96
N TYR A 246 7.83 -9.85 -8.18
CA TYR A 246 6.74 -9.73 -9.17
C TYR A 246 5.42 -10.36 -8.71
N SER A 247 5.49 -11.53 -8.06
CA SER A 247 4.30 -12.20 -7.50
C SER A 247 3.69 -11.37 -6.38
N LEU A 248 4.52 -10.81 -5.50
CA LEU A 248 4.08 -9.99 -4.38
C LEU A 248 3.40 -8.68 -4.83
N ILE A 249 3.94 -8.04 -5.87
CA ILE A 249 3.31 -6.86 -6.49
C ILE A 249 1.95 -7.23 -7.10
N GLN A 250 1.87 -8.36 -7.81
CA GLN A 250 0.61 -8.82 -8.38
C GLN A 250 -0.44 -9.11 -7.30
N ASP A 251 -0.05 -9.79 -6.22
CA ASP A 251 -0.93 -10.06 -5.09
C ASP A 251 -1.44 -8.78 -4.40
N THR A 252 -0.63 -7.73 -4.44
CA THR A 252 -0.97 -6.40 -3.92
C THR A 252 -2.03 -5.73 -4.80
N GLU A 253 -1.85 -5.71 -6.12
CA GLU A 253 -2.84 -5.18 -7.07
C GLU A 253 -4.17 -5.91 -6.98
N ASP A 254 -4.11 -7.24 -6.92
CA ASP A 254 -5.29 -8.09 -6.79
C ASP A 254 -6.05 -7.78 -5.50
N TRP A 255 -5.33 -7.51 -4.41
CA TRP A 255 -5.97 -7.10 -3.15
C TRP A 255 -6.59 -5.70 -3.27
N LEU A 256 -5.86 -4.72 -3.80
CA LEU A 256 -6.32 -3.35 -3.97
C LEU A 256 -7.57 -3.27 -4.87
N SER A 257 -7.56 -3.99 -5.99
CA SER A 257 -8.69 -4.05 -6.92
C SER A 257 -9.93 -4.69 -6.30
N LYS A 258 -9.79 -5.86 -5.65
CA LYS A 258 -10.89 -6.53 -4.92
C LYS A 258 -11.45 -5.63 -3.83
N ARG A 259 -10.58 -4.96 -3.09
CA ARG A 259 -10.97 -4.09 -1.99
C ARG A 259 -11.68 -2.83 -2.50
N ARG A 260 -11.24 -2.24 -3.63
CA ARG A 260 -11.96 -1.15 -4.31
C ARG A 260 -13.36 -1.59 -4.70
N MET A 261 -13.51 -2.75 -5.34
CA MET A 261 -14.81 -3.30 -5.73
C MET A 261 -15.74 -3.48 -4.54
N GLN A 262 -15.25 -4.04 -3.43
CA GLN A 262 -16.04 -4.22 -2.19
C GLN A 262 -16.54 -2.88 -1.62
N LEU A 263 -15.68 -1.86 -1.60
CA LEU A 263 -16.05 -0.52 -1.13
C LEU A 263 -17.10 0.12 -2.04
N ASP A 264 -16.93 -0.04 -3.36
CA ASP A 264 -17.86 0.51 -4.35
C ASP A 264 -19.21 -0.20 -4.31
N GLU A 265 -19.25 -1.52 -4.14
CA GLU A 265 -20.49 -2.29 -3.96
C GLU A 265 -21.21 -1.88 -2.67
N GLY A 266 -20.48 -1.77 -1.56
CA GLY A 266 -21.04 -1.29 -0.29
C GLY A 266 -21.60 0.13 -0.41
N ARG A 267 -20.91 1.00 -1.15
CA ARG A 267 -21.40 2.36 -1.44
C ARG A 267 -22.66 2.32 -2.31
N LYS A 268 -22.69 1.53 -3.38
CA LYS A 268 -23.87 1.38 -4.26
C LYS A 268 -25.09 0.85 -3.52
N GLN A 269 -24.92 -0.12 -2.63
CA GLN A 269 -26.03 -0.62 -1.79
C GLN A 269 -26.55 0.45 -0.83
N ARG A 270 -25.66 1.29 -0.27
CA ARG A 270 -26.03 2.40 0.63
C ARG A 270 -26.51 3.65 -0.10
N MET A 271 -26.33 3.74 -1.41
CA MET A 271 -26.80 4.85 -2.23
C MET A 271 -28.33 4.93 -2.23
N PRO A 272 -28.95 6.06 -1.85
CA PRO A 272 -30.39 6.24 -2.00
C PRO A 272 -30.75 6.31 -3.48
N MET A 273 -31.85 5.66 -3.85
CA MET A 273 -32.35 5.62 -5.22
C MET A 273 -33.53 6.60 -5.37
N PRO A 274 -33.65 7.32 -6.50
CA PRO A 274 -34.81 8.18 -6.74
C PRO A 274 -36.06 7.32 -6.70
N ALA A 275 -37.07 7.72 -5.93
CA ALA A 275 -38.34 7.03 -5.90
C ALA A 275 -39.47 8.01 -5.57
N LYS A 276 -40.65 7.73 -6.12
CA LYS A 276 -41.89 8.46 -5.88
C LYS A 276 -42.93 7.51 -5.32
N ILE A 277 -43.46 7.84 -4.15
CA ILE A 277 -44.48 7.03 -3.47
C ILE A 277 -45.70 7.88 -3.11
N SER A 278 -46.84 7.24 -2.90
CA SER A 278 -48.01 7.86 -2.28
C SER A 278 -48.61 6.93 -1.25
N ILE A 279 -49.18 7.51 -0.19
CA ILE A 279 -49.86 6.75 0.87
C ILE A 279 -51.27 6.38 0.39
N LEU A 280 -51.65 5.10 0.54
CA LEU A 280 -52.95 4.58 0.17
C LEU A 280 -53.97 4.87 1.30
N PRO A 281 -55.03 5.68 1.05
CA PRO A 281 -56.00 6.05 2.08
C PRO A 281 -56.69 4.86 2.76
N GLN A 282 -56.94 3.80 2.00
CA GLN A 282 -57.64 2.60 2.46
C GLN A 282 -56.77 1.68 3.34
N TYR A 283 -55.47 1.93 3.43
CA TYR A 283 -54.53 1.08 4.17
C TYR A 283 -53.76 1.86 5.24
N ILE A 284 -54.49 2.51 6.16
CA ILE A 284 -53.88 3.23 7.29
C ILE A 284 -54.04 2.39 8.55
N PHE A 285 -52.92 1.86 9.07
CA PHE A 285 -52.91 1.02 10.28
C PHE A 285 -52.55 1.80 11.53
N ARG A 286 -51.66 2.80 11.41
CA ARG A 286 -51.21 3.65 12.52
C ARG A 286 -50.85 5.04 12.04
N ALA A 287 -51.41 6.07 12.68
CA ALA A 287 -51.23 7.46 12.26
C ALA A 287 -49.99 8.18 12.84
N ALA A 288 -49.29 7.61 13.83
CA ALA A 288 -48.07 8.20 14.41
C ALA A 288 -47.25 7.22 15.27
N LYS A 289 -45.94 7.50 15.37
CA LYS A 289 -44.95 6.90 16.29
C LYS A 289 -44.81 5.35 16.24
N PRO A 290 -44.38 4.73 15.13
CA PRO A 290 -44.24 5.27 13.78
C PRO A 290 -45.56 5.24 13.02
N VAL A 291 -45.66 5.99 11.92
CA VAL A 291 -46.77 5.88 10.98
C VAL A 291 -46.68 4.51 10.29
N ILE A 292 -47.76 3.74 10.22
CA ILE A 292 -47.81 2.44 9.52
C ILE A 292 -48.93 2.51 8.50
N VAL A 293 -48.57 2.50 7.23
CA VAL A 293 -49.47 2.72 6.10
C VAL A 293 -49.10 1.83 4.91
N GLY A 294 -50.09 1.47 4.10
CA GLY A 294 -49.85 0.98 2.74
C GLY A 294 -49.38 2.12 1.86
N VAL A 295 -48.30 1.91 1.13
CA VAL A 295 -47.79 2.86 0.14
C VAL A 295 -47.77 2.21 -1.23
N LYS A 296 -48.06 3.02 -2.25
CA LYS A 296 -47.84 2.67 -3.64
C LYS A 296 -46.53 3.30 -4.11
N ILE A 297 -45.65 2.49 -4.66
CA ILE A 297 -44.39 2.93 -5.28
C ILE A 297 -44.67 3.12 -6.76
N HIS A 298 -44.64 4.38 -7.22
CA HIS A 298 -44.94 4.73 -8.61
C HIS A 298 -43.72 4.53 -9.51
N SER A 299 -42.55 4.85 -9.01
CA SER A 299 -41.28 4.79 -9.75
C SER A 299 -40.11 4.61 -8.79
N GLY A 300 -39.05 3.98 -9.27
CA GLY A 300 -37.81 3.79 -8.52
C GLY A 300 -37.88 2.75 -7.40
N ARG A 301 -36.99 2.90 -6.42
CA ARG A 301 -36.80 1.96 -5.30
C ARG A 301 -36.78 2.70 -3.97
N ILE A 302 -37.56 2.23 -3.00
CA ILE A 302 -37.40 2.62 -1.59
C ILE A 302 -36.65 1.54 -0.82
N LYS A 303 -35.88 1.93 0.19
CA LYS A 303 -35.21 1.02 1.13
C LYS A 303 -35.35 1.45 2.57
N VAL A 304 -35.12 0.51 3.47
CA VAL A 304 -35.03 0.80 4.91
C VAL A 304 -33.88 1.79 5.15
N GLY A 305 -34.20 2.87 5.87
CA GLY A 305 -33.29 3.97 6.15
C GLY A 305 -33.44 5.18 5.21
N ASP A 306 -34.20 5.08 4.12
CA ASP A 306 -34.42 6.23 3.24
C ASP A 306 -35.15 7.37 3.96
N SER A 307 -34.61 8.58 3.81
CA SER A 307 -35.29 9.82 4.19
C SER A 307 -36.26 10.20 3.08
N LEU A 308 -37.47 10.63 3.45
CA LEU A 308 -38.50 11.07 2.51
C LEU A 308 -38.66 12.59 2.58
N ILE A 309 -39.03 13.20 1.46
CA ILE A 309 -39.39 14.61 1.33
C ILE A 309 -40.72 14.77 0.58
N LYS A 310 -41.38 15.90 0.79
CA LYS A 310 -42.58 16.29 0.06
C LYS A 310 -42.24 17.05 -1.22
N ALA A 311 -43.24 17.29 -2.06
CA ALA A 311 -43.14 18.15 -3.25
C ALA A 311 -42.73 19.62 -2.95
N ASP A 312 -42.82 20.04 -1.69
CA ASP A 312 -42.34 21.34 -1.20
C ASP A 312 -40.93 21.30 -0.59
N GLY A 313 -40.26 20.13 -0.60
CA GLY A 313 -38.90 19.94 -0.12
C GLY A 313 -38.78 19.61 1.38
N ARG A 314 -39.87 19.77 2.15
CA ARG A 314 -39.84 19.51 3.60
C ARG A 314 -39.74 18.01 3.90
N PHE A 315 -39.06 17.69 5.00
CA PHE A 315 -38.91 16.33 5.52
C PHE A 315 -40.27 15.65 5.76
N ALA A 316 -40.39 14.41 5.27
CA ALA A 316 -41.58 13.57 5.29
C ALA A 316 -41.40 12.25 6.06
N GLY A 317 -40.31 12.12 6.83
CA GLY A 317 -40.04 10.96 7.68
C GLY A 317 -38.95 10.04 7.13
N THR A 318 -38.68 8.96 7.86
CA THR A 318 -37.68 7.95 7.47
C THR A 318 -38.32 6.57 7.41
N VAL A 319 -38.05 5.83 6.34
CA VAL A 319 -38.53 4.45 6.15
C VAL A 319 -37.87 3.53 7.17
N ARG A 320 -38.64 2.99 8.12
CA ARG A 320 -38.14 2.13 9.20
C ARG A 320 -38.28 0.64 8.90
N SER A 321 -39.30 0.26 8.15
CA SER A 321 -39.50 -1.13 7.72
C SER A 321 -40.41 -1.18 6.51
N ILE A 322 -40.18 -2.15 5.63
CA ILE A 322 -41.02 -2.46 4.47
C ILE A 322 -41.51 -3.90 4.62
N ARG A 323 -42.81 -4.13 4.42
CA ARG A 323 -43.43 -5.46 4.48
C ARG A 323 -44.29 -5.73 3.26
N GLU A 324 -44.17 -6.93 2.73
CA GLU A 324 -44.98 -7.48 1.64
C GLU A 324 -45.65 -8.75 2.18
N GLY A 325 -46.93 -8.65 2.55
CA GLY A 325 -47.60 -9.65 3.38
C GLY A 325 -46.89 -9.82 4.73
N GLU A 326 -46.54 -11.06 5.08
CA GLU A 326 -45.79 -11.39 6.30
C GLU A 326 -44.27 -11.18 6.18
N ASN A 327 -43.75 -10.97 4.97
CA ASN A 327 -42.32 -10.92 4.72
C ASN A 327 -41.77 -9.50 4.91
N SER A 328 -40.73 -9.37 5.75
CA SER A 328 -39.96 -8.13 5.86
C SER A 328 -38.96 -8.00 4.70
N LYS A 329 -38.91 -6.84 4.06
CA LYS A 329 -38.03 -6.54 2.93
C LYS A 329 -37.07 -5.40 3.29
N GLN A 330 -35.85 -5.45 2.74
CA GLN A 330 -34.87 -4.36 2.86
C GLN A 330 -35.13 -3.24 1.85
N PHE A 331 -35.74 -3.57 0.71
CA PHE A 331 -36.13 -2.63 -0.34
C PHE A 331 -37.38 -3.12 -1.07
N ALA A 332 -38.04 -2.21 -1.78
CA ALA A 332 -39.13 -2.51 -2.70
C ALA A 332 -39.02 -1.62 -3.96
N ASP A 333 -39.20 -2.24 -5.12
CA ASP A 333 -39.13 -1.61 -6.44
C ASP A 333 -40.53 -1.29 -6.97
N ALA A 334 -40.64 -0.23 -7.76
CA ALA A 334 -41.84 0.05 -8.53
C ALA A 334 -42.05 -0.95 -9.68
N PRO A 335 -43.30 -1.24 -10.07
CA PRO A 335 -44.54 -0.90 -9.38
C PRO A 335 -44.82 -1.88 -8.23
N ALA A 336 -45.10 -1.38 -7.03
CA ALA A 336 -45.48 -2.23 -5.90
C ALA A 336 -46.37 -1.49 -4.89
N GLU A 337 -47.18 -2.27 -4.16
CA GLU A 337 -47.94 -1.81 -3.00
C GLU A 337 -47.47 -2.59 -1.77
N VAL A 338 -46.89 -1.89 -0.80
CA VAL A 338 -46.24 -2.50 0.37
C VAL A 338 -46.63 -1.75 1.65
N ALA A 339 -46.65 -2.45 2.77
CA ALA A 339 -46.84 -1.82 4.07
C ALA A 339 -45.52 -1.23 4.56
N VAL A 340 -45.50 0.07 4.87
CA VAL A 340 -44.31 0.80 5.28
C VAL A 340 -44.53 1.45 6.63
N SER A 341 -43.50 1.34 7.47
CA SER A 341 -43.39 2.08 8.72
C SER A 341 -42.55 3.34 8.48
N ILE A 342 -43.10 4.52 8.69
CA ILE A 342 -42.45 5.83 8.51
C ILE A 342 -42.29 6.49 9.89
N ASP A 343 -41.06 6.73 10.29
CA ASP A 343 -40.73 7.36 11.57
C ASP A 343 -40.53 8.88 11.43
N GLY A 344 -40.66 9.62 12.54
CA GLY A 344 -40.38 11.06 12.60
C GLY A 344 -41.49 11.99 12.10
N VAL A 345 -42.66 11.45 11.71
CA VAL A 345 -43.80 12.24 11.21
C VAL A 345 -45.14 11.77 11.77
N THR A 346 -46.18 12.57 11.55
CA THR A 346 -47.58 12.27 11.89
C THR A 346 -48.46 12.43 10.65
N LEU A 347 -49.27 11.40 10.38
CA LEU A 347 -50.23 11.39 9.27
C LEU A 347 -51.34 12.43 9.51
N ASN A 348 -51.80 13.08 8.43
CA ASN A 348 -52.77 14.18 8.44
C ASN A 348 -52.31 15.45 9.18
N ARG A 349 -50.99 15.58 9.41
CA ARG A 349 -50.37 16.79 9.96
C ARG A 349 -49.16 17.21 9.16
N GLN A 350 -48.25 16.27 8.92
CA GLN A 350 -46.99 16.52 8.20
C GLN A 350 -47.00 15.88 6.82
N ILE A 351 -47.58 14.68 6.72
CA ILE A 351 -47.78 13.91 5.49
C ILE A 351 -49.28 13.58 5.35
N PHE A 352 -49.80 13.53 4.14
CA PHE A 352 -51.21 13.25 3.85
C PHE A 352 -51.35 12.11 2.84
N PRO A 353 -52.47 11.34 2.87
CA PRO A 353 -52.77 10.34 1.85
C PRO A 353 -52.79 10.94 0.44
N GLU A 354 -52.45 10.12 -0.56
CA GLU A 354 -52.41 10.48 -2.01
C GLU A 354 -51.40 11.56 -2.41
N GLU A 355 -50.85 12.34 -1.49
CA GLU A 355 -49.76 13.27 -1.77
C GLU A 355 -48.48 12.52 -2.18
N PRO A 356 -47.74 13.02 -3.19
CA PRO A 356 -46.49 12.41 -3.58
C PRO A 356 -45.39 12.72 -2.56
N LEU A 357 -44.74 11.65 -2.09
CA LEU A 357 -43.51 11.69 -1.32
C LEU A 357 -42.36 11.15 -2.18
N TYR A 358 -41.18 11.70 -1.97
CA TYR A 358 -39.98 11.36 -2.73
C TYR A 358 -38.88 10.90 -1.78
N VAL A 359 -38.03 9.98 -2.22
CA VAL A 359 -36.78 9.70 -1.51
C VAL A 359 -35.85 10.91 -1.64
N ASP A 360 -35.29 11.34 -0.51
CA ASP A 360 -34.34 12.43 -0.46
C ASP A 360 -32.99 12.01 -1.04
N ILE A 361 -32.60 12.61 -2.16
CA ILE A 361 -31.37 12.27 -2.87
C ILE A 361 -30.31 13.33 -2.59
N PRO A 362 -29.14 12.96 -2.05
CA PRO A 362 -28.00 13.87 -1.91
C PRO A 362 -27.46 14.33 -3.26
N GLU A 363 -26.93 15.55 -3.33
CA GLU A 363 -26.36 16.12 -4.56
C GLU A 363 -25.23 15.25 -5.17
N SER A 364 -24.42 14.61 -4.31
CA SER A 364 -23.34 13.71 -4.74
C SER A 364 -23.84 12.49 -5.53
N VAL A 365 -25.06 12.03 -5.26
CA VAL A 365 -25.68 10.87 -5.92
C VAL A 365 -26.24 11.26 -7.29
N VAL A 366 -26.72 12.50 -7.46
CA VAL A 366 -27.26 13.01 -8.72
C VAL A 366 -26.24 12.88 -9.85
N LYS A 367 -24.97 13.22 -9.59
CA LYS A 367 -23.88 13.10 -10.57
C LYS A 367 -23.66 11.65 -11.00
N GLU A 368 -23.67 10.73 -10.05
CA GLU A 368 -23.45 9.31 -10.30
C GLU A 368 -24.57 8.69 -11.15
N LEU A 369 -25.83 9.04 -10.86
CA LEU A 369 -27.01 8.59 -11.61
C LEU A 369 -27.12 9.21 -13.01
N ARG A 370 -26.61 10.43 -13.23
CA ARG A 370 -26.53 11.01 -14.58
C ARG A 370 -25.49 10.32 -15.46
N ASN A 371 -24.38 9.89 -14.87
CA ASN A 371 -23.35 9.15 -15.59
C ASN A 371 -23.75 7.71 -15.88
N ASN A 372 -24.63 7.13 -15.06
CA ASN A 372 -25.16 5.77 -15.21
C ASN A 372 -26.71 5.82 -15.12
N PRO A 373 -27.40 6.24 -16.20
CA PRO A 373 -28.84 6.46 -16.17
C PRO A 373 -29.61 5.16 -15.92
N LEU A 374 -30.67 5.28 -15.11
CA LEU A 374 -31.63 4.20 -14.83
C LEU A 374 -32.77 4.22 -15.87
N ASP A 375 -33.84 3.46 -15.61
CA ASP A 375 -35.04 3.48 -16.44
C ASP A 375 -35.67 4.89 -16.52
N LYS A 376 -36.47 5.10 -17.55
CA LYS A 376 -37.03 6.41 -17.90
C LYS A 376 -37.88 7.02 -16.77
N ASP A 377 -38.65 6.20 -16.05
CA ASP A 377 -39.57 6.69 -15.02
C ASP A 377 -38.79 7.07 -13.75
N THR A 378 -37.77 6.30 -13.40
CA THR A 378 -36.84 6.63 -12.31
C THR A 378 -36.05 7.90 -12.62
N MET A 379 -35.57 8.07 -13.85
CA MET A 379 -34.87 9.29 -14.26
C MET A 379 -35.78 10.52 -14.27
N SER A 380 -37.04 10.38 -14.71
CA SER A 380 -38.03 11.45 -14.60
C SER A 380 -38.28 11.84 -13.13
N THR A 381 -38.26 10.86 -12.23
CA THR A 381 -38.42 11.09 -10.79
C THR A 381 -37.22 11.82 -10.19
N LEU A 382 -36.02 11.49 -10.63
CA LEU A 382 -34.82 12.24 -10.26
C LEU A 382 -34.91 13.71 -10.69
N ASP A 383 -35.42 13.98 -11.89
CA ASP A 383 -35.63 15.36 -12.36
C ASP A 383 -36.67 16.11 -11.52
N GLU A 384 -37.78 15.45 -11.13
CA GLU A 384 -38.75 16.02 -10.17
C GLU A 384 -38.07 16.39 -8.84
N ILE A 385 -37.25 15.49 -8.28
CA ILE A 385 -36.52 15.72 -7.03
C ILE A 385 -35.54 16.90 -7.16
N ILE A 386 -34.82 17.00 -8.27
CA ILE A 386 -33.93 18.13 -8.55
C ILE A 386 -34.71 19.43 -8.58
N GLN A 387 -35.88 19.47 -9.24
CA GLN A 387 -36.72 20.67 -9.28
C GLN A 387 -37.24 21.05 -7.88
N ILE A 388 -37.60 20.07 -7.06
CA ILE A 388 -38.00 20.30 -5.67
C ILE A 388 -36.87 20.98 -4.88
N LYS A 389 -35.65 20.42 -4.95
CA LYS A 389 -34.48 20.97 -4.23
C LYS A 389 -34.02 22.32 -4.78
N ARG A 390 -34.23 22.59 -6.06
CA ARG A 390 -33.89 23.88 -6.68
C ARG A 390 -34.75 25.06 -6.24
N LYS A 391 -35.93 24.80 -5.65
CA LYS A 391 -36.77 25.85 -5.05
C LYS A 391 -36.07 26.53 -3.87
N GLU A 392 -35.23 25.79 -3.13
CA GLU A 392 -34.44 26.33 -2.01
C GLU A 392 -33.02 26.73 -2.44
N ASN A 393 -32.42 25.99 -3.38
CA ASN A 393 -31.09 26.30 -3.91
C ASN A 393 -31.05 26.16 -5.44
N ILE A 394 -31.10 27.29 -6.15
CA ILE A 394 -31.20 27.37 -7.63
C ILE A 394 -30.10 26.56 -8.35
N PHE A 395 -28.91 26.44 -7.75
CA PHE A 395 -27.77 25.72 -8.34
C PHE A 395 -27.66 24.25 -7.91
N TRP A 396 -28.64 23.73 -7.16
CA TRP A 396 -28.61 22.35 -6.68
C TRP A 396 -28.57 21.34 -7.84
N GLY A 397 -27.56 20.47 -7.84
CA GLY A 397 -27.34 19.46 -8.89
C GLY A 397 -26.76 20.02 -10.20
N THR A 398 -26.12 21.21 -10.18
CA THR A 398 -25.41 21.80 -11.34
C THR A 398 -23.89 21.88 -11.19
N ARG A 399 -23.33 21.68 -9.99
CA ARG A 399 -21.87 21.65 -9.81
C ARG A 399 -21.30 20.36 -10.41
N THR A 400 -20.73 20.52 -11.61
CA THR A 400 -20.04 19.53 -12.44
C THR A 400 -18.84 18.90 -11.76
#